data_AF-A0A958Z7C7-F1
#
_entry.id   AF-A0A958Z7C7-F1
#
_cell.length_a   1.000
_cell.length_b   1.000
_cell.length_c   1.000
_cell.angle_alpha   90.00
_cell.angle_beta   90.00
_cell.angle_gamma   90.00
#
_symmetry.space_group_name_H-M   'P 1'
#
loop_
_entity.id
_entity.type
_entity.pdbx_description
1 polymer ?
#
loop_
_entity_poly.entity_id
_entity_poly.type
_entity_poly.pdbx_seq_one_letter_code
_entity_poly.pdbx_strand_id
1 'polypeptide(L)'
;MVATTVIEVGVNVPNASVMIVESAERFGLSQLHQLRGRVGRGADQSYCILMTGHKLSDDSKTRLEAMVNTNDGFEIAEIDLKLRGPGDLMGTQQSGVLNLKIANIVKDKDILHHARFLAQKILKEDANLSLPKNKPLLNTYREMAKFKNIWNYIS
;
A
#
# COMPACT_ATOMS: atom_id res chain seq x y z
N MET A 1 -3.70 23.40 19.48
CA MET A 1 -3.12 22.24 20.21
C MET A 1 -1.67 22.12 19.77
N VAL A 2 -0.72 22.05 20.69
CA VAL A 2 0.71 21.84 20.39
C VAL A 2 1.08 20.51 21.04
N ALA A 3 1.56 19.56 20.24
CA ALA A 3 1.98 18.24 20.70
C ALA A 3 3.30 17.88 20.03
N THR A 4 4.28 17.44 20.82
CA THR A 4 5.55 16.86 20.32
C THR A 4 5.34 15.39 19.94
N THR A 5 6.35 14.80 19.30
CA THR A 5 6.40 13.53 18.56
C THR A 5 5.78 12.27 19.21
N VAL A 6 5.33 12.37 20.45
CA VAL A 6 4.45 11.39 21.10
C VAL A 6 3.02 11.94 21.10
N ILE A 7 2.37 11.95 19.92
CA ILE A 7 0.92 11.78 19.94
C ILE A 7 0.71 10.30 20.14
N GLU A 8 0.62 9.91 21.42
CA GLU A 8 -0.13 8.72 21.83
C GLU A 8 -1.40 8.68 20.99
N VAL A 9 -1.37 7.77 20.02
CA VAL A 9 -2.48 7.07 19.40
C VAL A 9 -3.88 7.60 19.80
N GLY A 10 -4.55 8.33 18.91
CA GLY A 10 -6.02 8.33 18.90
C GLY A 10 -6.78 9.66 19.00
N VAL A 11 -6.13 10.82 19.15
CA VAL A 11 -6.89 12.08 19.20
C VAL A 11 -7.26 12.55 17.78
N ASN A 12 -8.52 12.31 17.39
CA ASN A 12 -9.12 12.89 16.20
C ASN A 12 -9.61 14.30 16.54
N VAL A 13 -9.10 15.34 15.86
CA VAL A 13 -9.50 16.73 16.06
C VAL A 13 -10.28 17.19 14.82
N PRO A 14 -11.59 16.91 14.74
CA PRO A 14 -12.38 17.15 13.52
C PRO A 14 -12.46 18.63 13.11
N ASN A 15 -12.25 19.56 14.06
CA ASN A 15 -12.26 21.01 13.82
C ASN A 15 -10.84 21.60 13.62
N ALA A 16 -9.80 20.78 13.49
CA ALA A 16 -8.47 21.28 13.21
C ALA A 16 -8.31 21.59 11.71
N SER A 17 -8.08 22.86 11.40
CA SER A 17 -7.83 23.36 10.04
C SER A 17 -6.35 23.35 9.64
N VAL A 18 -5.43 23.22 10.59
CA VAL A 18 -3.98 23.21 10.33
C VAL A 18 -3.29 22.08 11.10
N MET A 19 -2.51 21.28 10.39
CA MET A 19 -1.58 20.29 10.93
C MET A 19 -0.15 20.70 10.61
N ILE A 20 0.73 20.63 11.60
CA ILE A 20 2.16 20.84 11.42
C ILE A 20 2.87 19.57 11.88
N VAL A 21 3.65 18.96 10.99
CA VAL A 21 4.49 17.80 11.28
C VAL A 21 5.94 18.26 11.33
N GLU A 22 6.50 18.35 12.53
CA GLU A 22 7.92 18.65 12.72
C GLU A 22 8.78 17.42 12.42
N SER A 23 9.94 17.63 11.80
CA SER A 23 10.87 16.55 11.41
C SER A 23 10.20 15.46 10.57
N ALA A 24 9.41 15.88 9.56
CA ALA A 24 8.62 15.00 8.70
C ALA A 24 9.48 13.92 8.01
N GLU A 25 10.77 14.18 7.80
CA GLU A 25 11.75 13.22 7.26
C GLU A 25 12.01 11.99 8.15
N ARG A 26 11.60 12.03 9.42
CA ARG A 26 11.73 10.88 10.32
C ARG A 26 10.57 9.90 10.22
N PHE A 27 9.46 10.31 9.62
CA PHE A 27 8.24 9.52 9.53
C PHE A 27 8.16 8.77 8.21
N GLY A 28 7.70 7.52 8.24
CA GLY A 28 7.39 6.75 7.03
C GLY A 28 6.25 7.38 6.23
N LEU A 29 6.18 7.09 4.92
CA LEU A 29 5.19 7.70 4.03
C LEU A 29 3.75 7.35 4.47
N SER A 30 3.53 6.11 4.88
CA SER A 30 2.25 5.64 5.42
C SER A 30 1.87 6.33 6.73
N GLN A 31 2.83 6.64 7.60
CA GLN A 31 2.59 7.35 8.85
C GLN A 31 2.19 8.81 8.58
N LEU A 32 2.89 9.49 7.65
CA LEU A 32 2.53 10.83 7.19
C LEU A 32 1.12 10.85 6.60
N HIS A 33 0.78 9.84 5.79
CA HIS A 33 -0.56 9.69 5.23
C HIS A 33 -1.64 9.56 6.30
N GLN A 34 -1.39 8.73 7.32
CA GLN A 34 -2.30 8.58 8.45
C GLN A 34 -2.45 9.86 9.28
N LEU A 35 -1.34 10.57 9.53
CA LEU A 35 -1.36 11.85 10.24
C LEU A 35 -2.19 12.88 9.47
N ARG A 36 -1.95 13.07 8.17
CA ARG A 36 -2.74 13.95 7.30
C ARG A 36 -4.24 13.66 7.40
N GLY A 37 -4.64 12.38 7.43
CA GLY A 37 -6.05 11.96 7.54
C GLY A 37 -6.74 12.23 8.88
N ARG A 38 -6.01 12.74 9.88
CA ARG A 38 -6.59 13.18 11.18
C ARG A 38 -7.08 14.62 11.17
N VAL A 39 -6.80 15.39 10.11
CA VAL A 39 -7.33 16.75 9.90
C VAL A 39 -8.15 16.83 8.62
N GLY A 40 -9.00 17.85 8.47
CA GLY A 40 -9.81 18.03 7.26
C GLY A 40 -11.02 17.12 7.12
N ARG A 41 -11.64 16.72 8.25
CA ARG A 41 -12.93 16.01 8.26
C ARG A 41 -14.14 16.94 8.33
N GLY A 42 -13.93 18.24 8.57
CA GLY A 42 -14.96 19.28 8.53
C GLY A 42 -15.15 19.88 7.13
N ALA A 43 -16.02 20.88 7.03
CA ALA A 43 -16.30 21.59 5.78
C ALA A 43 -15.20 22.60 5.37
N ASP A 44 -14.29 22.92 6.29
CA ASP A 44 -13.28 23.95 6.09
C ASP A 44 -12.01 23.40 5.44
N GLN A 45 -11.45 24.18 4.51
CA GLN A 45 -10.18 23.88 3.88
C GLN A 45 -9.10 23.70 4.94
N SER A 46 -8.43 22.55 4.90
CA SER A 46 -7.41 22.17 5.88
C SER A 46 -6.04 22.10 5.24
N TYR A 47 -5.03 22.50 6.01
CA TYR A 47 -3.64 22.56 5.57
C TYR A 47 -2.79 21.59 6.38
N CYS A 48 -1.92 20.85 5.71
CA CYS A 48 -0.91 20.02 6.34
C CYS A 48 0.48 20.54 5.93
N ILE A 49 1.24 21.01 6.91
CA ILE A 49 2.56 21.60 6.75
C ILE A 49 3.58 20.57 7.23
N LEU A 50 4.47 20.17 6.32
CA LEU A 50 5.56 19.24 6.60
C LEU A 50 6.83 20.07 6.82
N MET A 51 7.36 20.08 8.04
CA MET A 51 8.61 20.76 8.36
C MET A 51 9.75 19.75 8.36
N THR A 52 10.82 20.08 7.65
CA THR A 52 11.99 19.22 7.52
C THR A 52 13.25 19.88 8.05
N GLY A 53 14.22 19.09 8.49
CA GLY A 53 15.58 19.57 8.73
C GLY A 53 16.30 20.01 7.44
N HIS A 54 17.48 20.62 7.60
CA HIS A 54 18.30 21.11 6.47
C HIS A 54 18.97 20.01 5.64
N LYS A 55 19.20 18.83 6.22
CA LYS A 55 19.88 17.71 5.56
C LYS A 55 18.88 16.58 5.31
N LEU A 56 18.31 16.57 4.11
CA LEU A 56 17.43 15.51 3.63
C LEU A 56 18.23 14.50 2.82
N SER A 57 17.99 13.20 3.03
CA SER A 57 18.41 12.18 2.07
C SER A 57 17.55 12.27 0.80
N ASP A 58 18.07 11.80 -0.34
CA ASP A 58 17.31 11.75 -1.60
C ASP A 58 16.02 10.94 -1.47
N ASP A 59 16.06 9.86 -0.70
CA ASP A 59 14.89 9.04 -0.36
C ASP A 59 13.85 9.83 0.45
N SER A 60 14.29 10.54 1.50
CA SER A 60 13.40 11.38 2.32
C SER A 60 12.75 12.49 1.50
N LYS A 61 13.51 13.09 0.58
CA LYS A 61 13.01 14.14 -0.32
C LYS A 61 11.93 13.59 -1.25
N THR A 62 12.22 12.48 -1.93
CA THR A 62 11.27 11.83 -2.86
C THR A 62 9.97 11.45 -2.14
N ARG A 63 10.09 10.92 -0.92
CA ARG A 63 8.95 10.55 -0.09
C ARG A 63 8.07 11.76 0.28
N LEU A 64 8.68 12.86 0.69
CA LEU A 64 7.95 14.07 1.06
C LEU A 64 7.30 14.74 -0.16
N GLU A 65 7.98 14.73 -1.31
CA GLU A 65 7.40 15.19 -2.58
C GLU A 65 6.17 14.35 -2.96
N ALA A 66 6.25 13.03 -2.85
CA ALA A 66 5.11 12.15 -3.09
C ALA A 66 3.91 12.48 -2.19
N MET A 67 4.16 12.79 -0.91
CA MET A 67 3.12 13.15 0.05
C MET A 67 2.42 14.48 -0.29
N VAL A 68 3.12 15.40 -0.96
CA VAL A 68 2.58 16.70 -1.40
C VAL A 68 1.88 16.60 -2.74
N ASN A 69 2.38 15.75 -3.64
CA ASN A 69 1.88 15.65 -5.02
C ASN A 69 0.53 14.96 -5.14
N THR A 70 0.21 14.01 -4.26
CA THR A 70 -1.04 13.23 -4.36
C THR A 70 -1.74 13.04 -3.02
N ASN A 71 -3.06 12.98 -3.10
CA ASN A 71 -3.93 12.63 -1.98
C ASN A 71 -4.42 11.18 -2.03
N ASP A 72 -4.16 10.46 -3.12
CA ASP A 72 -4.63 9.09 -3.30
C ASP A 72 -3.74 8.11 -2.50
N GLY A 73 -4.36 7.41 -1.54
CA GLY A 73 -3.68 6.41 -0.72
C GLY A 73 -3.10 5.24 -1.52
N PHE A 74 -3.65 4.90 -2.70
CA PHE A 74 -3.12 3.85 -3.55
C PHE A 74 -1.81 4.26 -4.22
N GLU A 75 -1.74 5.48 -4.75
CA GLU A 75 -0.53 6.02 -5.37
C GLU A 75 0.59 6.18 -4.34
N ILE A 76 0.24 6.66 -3.15
CA ILE A 76 1.16 6.76 -2.00
C ILE A 76 1.70 5.37 -1.62
N ALA A 77 0.85 4.34 -1.60
CA ALA A 77 1.30 2.98 -1.31
C ALA A 77 2.22 2.40 -2.40
N GLU A 78 1.97 2.70 -3.68
CA GLU A 78 2.86 2.29 -4.78
C GLU A 78 4.23 2.97 -4.67
N ILE A 79 4.27 4.25 -4.31
CA ILE A 79 5.52 4.99 -4.11
C ILE A 79 6.27 4.48 -2.87
N ASP A 80 5.58 4.22 -1.74
CA ASP A 80 6.20 3.65 -0.53
C ASP A 80 6.86 2.30 -0.84
N LEU A 81 6.19 1.46 -1.62
CA LEU A 81 6.71 0.16 -2.06
C LEU A 81 7.94 0.30 -2.96
N LYS A 82 7.96 1.30 -3.85
CA LYS A 82 9.12 1.59 -4.71
C LYS A 82 10.31 2.09 -3.92
N LEU A 83 10.09 3.00 -2.95
CA LEU A 83 11.15 3.59 -2.12
C LEU A 83 11.78 2.58 -1.17
N ARG A 84 10.97 1.72 -0.53
CA ARG A 84 11.46 0.60 0.29
C ARG A 84 12.22 -0.44 -0.53
N GLY A 85 11.95 -0.49 -1.83
CA GLY A 85 12.49 -1.48 -2.74
C GLY A 85 12.01 -2.91 -2.42
N PRO A 86 12.31 -3.88 -3.28
CA PRO A 86 11.97 -5.29 -3.04
C PRO A 86 12.77 -5.93 -1.90
N GLY A 87 13.78 -5.23 -1.34
CA GLY A 87 14.68 -5.75 -0.31
C GLY A 87 14.12 -5.70 1.12
N ASP A 88 13.35 -4.67 1.47
CA ASP A 88 12.73 -4.55 2.81
C ASP A 88 11.49 -5.43 2.97
N LEU A 89 10.93 -5.92 1.84
CA LEU A 89 9.99 -7.05 1.84
C LEU A 89 10.66 -8.39 2.19
N MET A 90 11.99 -8.49 2.07
CA MET A 90 12.73 -9.76 2.12
C MET A 90 13.82 -9.81 3.19
N GLY A 91 13.98 -8.82 4.08
CA GLY A 91 15.10 -8.83 5.03
C GLY A 91 14.92 -7.99 6.29
N THR A 92 14.58 -8.67 7.40
CA THR A 92 15.04 -8.37 8.78
C THR A 92 14.78 -6.94 9.27
N GLN A 93 13.65 -6.66 9.92
CA GLN A 93 13.47 -6.99 11.35
C GLN A 93 11.99 -7.26 11.68
N GLN A 94 11.74 -8.48 12.17
CA GLN A 94 10.53 -8.93 12.87
C GLN A 94 9.18 -8.55 12.26
N SER A 95 8.64 -9.44 11.42
CA SER A 95 7.45 -10.25 11.76
C SER A 95 7.07 -11.10 10.55
N GLY A 96 7.25 -12.41 10.66
CA GLY A 96 6.62 -13.40 9.77
C GLY A 96 7.06 -13.33 8.31
N VAL A 97 8.17 -13.99 7.98
CA VAL A 97 8.59 -14.20 6.59
C VAL A 97 7.52 -15.01 5.86
N LEU A 98 6.66 -14.33 5.11
CA LEU A 98 5.90 -15.00 4.06
C LEU A 98 6.82 -15.15 2.84
N ASN A 99 7.51 -16.27 2.78
CA ASN A 99 8.22 -16.67 1.57
C ASN A 99 7.20 -16.97 0.47
N LEU A 100 6.85 -15.97 -0.35
CA LEU A 100 6.23 -16.17 -1.65
C LEU A 100 7.20 -16.95 -2.53
N LYS A 101 7.11 -18.28 -2.51
CA LYS A 101 8.01 -19.18 -3.27
C LYS A 101 7.86 -19.08 -4.80
N ILE A 102 6.92 -18.29 -5.33
CA ILE A 102 6.45 -18.46 -6.73
C ILE A 102 6.40 -17.16 -7.55
N ALA A 103 6.38 -15.95 -6.97
CA ALA A 103 6.30 -14.72 -7.79
C ALA A 103 6.93 -13.50 -7.11
N ASN A 104 7.65 -12.70 -7.89
CA ASN A 104 8.16 -11.40 -7.47
C ASN A 104 7.15 -10.34 -7.92
N ILE A 105 6.30 -9.89 -6.99
CA ILE A 105 5.20 -8.94 -7.24
C ILE A 105 5.66 -7.67 -7.97
N VAL A 106 6.92 -7.27 -7.78
CA VAL A 106 7.49 -6.07 -8.41
C VAL A 106 7.94 -6.34 -9.85
N LYS A 107 8.47 -7.54 -10.15
CA LYS A 107 8.92 -7.91 -11.51
C LYS A 107 7.80 -8.43 -12.39
N ASP A 108 6.81 -9.08 -11.80
CA ASP A 108 5.75 -9.80 -12.52
C ASP A 108 4.45 -8.97 -12.63
N LYS A 109 4.51 -7.65 -12.38
CA LYS A 109 3.35 -6.73 -12.40
C LYS A 109 2.55 -6.84 -13.71
N ASP A 110 3.24 -6.89 -14.84
CA ASP A 110 2.60 -6.97 -16.16
C ASP A 110 1.91 -8.32 -16.37
N ILE A 111 2.55 -9.42 -15.95
CA ILE A 111 1.99 -10.78 -16.02
C ILE A 111 0.74 -10.86 -15.13
N LEU A 112 0.78 -10.31 -13.93
CA LEU A 112 -0.36 -10.25 -13.01
C LEU A 112 -1.51 -9.41 -13.58
N HIS A 113 -1.20 -8.29 -14.23
CA HIS A 113 -2.20 -7.44 -14.87
C HIS A 113 -2.89 -8.18 -16.03
N HIS A 114 -2.11 -8.82 -16.90
CA HIS A 114 -2.64 -9.63 -18.00
C HIS A 114 -3.45 -10.83 -17.51
N ALA A 115 -2.96 -11.55 -16.50
CA ALA A 115 -3.67 -12.67 -15.90
C ALA A 115 -5.02 -12.23 -15.32
N ARG A 116 -5.05 -11.10 -14.60
CA ARG A 116 -6.30 -10.52 -14.05
C ARG A 116 -7.27 -10.12 -15.16
N PHE A 117 -6.78 -9.48 -16.21
CA PHE A 117 -7.60 -9.09 -17.35
C PHE A 117 -8.23 -10.30 -18.05
N LEU A 118 -7.44 -11.33 -18.32
CA LEU A 118 -7.92 -12.58 -18.92
C LEU A 118 -8.93 -13.31 -18.02
N ALA A 119 -8.65 -13.39 -16.73
CA ALA A 119 -9.58 -13.98 -15.76
C ALA A 119 -10.93 -13.25 -15.76
N GLN A 120 -10.94 -11.91 -15.75
CA GLN A 120 -12.18 -11.14 -15.83
C GLN A 120 -12.93 -11.37 -17.15
N LYS A 121 -12.21 -11.45 -18.27
CA LYS A 121 -12.83 -11.72 -19.58
C LYS A 121 -13.47 -13.11 -19.62
N ILE A 122 -12.77 -14.13 -19.14
CA ILE A 122 -13.26 -15.49 -19.07
C ILE A 122 -14.48 -15.58 -18.15
N LEU A 123 -14.45 -14.95 -16.98
CA LEU A 123 -15.58 -14.93 -16.04
C LEU A 123 -16.81 -14.18 -16.60
N LYS A 124 -16.61 -13.18 -17.46
CA LYS A 124 -17.72 -12.51 -18.17
C LYS A 124 -18.35 -13.39 -19.25
N GLU A 125 -17.54 -14.17 -19.96
CA GLU A 125 -18.02 -15.08 -21.02
C GLU A 125 -18.60 -16.39 -20.47
N ASP A 126 -18.05 -16.90 -19.37
CA ASP A 126 -18.37 -18.22 -18.81
C ASP A 126 -18.08 -18.24 -17.30
N ALA A 127 -18.98 -17.61 -16.54
CA ALA A 127 -18.86 -17.47 -15.09
C ALA A 127 -18.73 -18.81 -14.33
N ASN A 128 -19.30 -19.88 -14.88
CA ASN A 128 -19.25 -21.22 -14.29
C ASN A 128 -18.11 -22.10 -14.83
N LEU A 129 -17.25 -21.57 -15.72
CA LEU A 129 -16.18 -22.30 -16.41
C LEU A 129 -16.68 -23.62 -17.04
N SER A 130 -17.90 -23.58 -17.57
CA SER A 130 -18.65 -24.71 -18.11
C SER A 130 -18.23 -25.10 -19.54
N LEU A 131 -17.60 -24.16 -20.26
CA LEU A 131 -17.17 -24.38 -21.63
C LEU A 131 -16.00 -25.38 -21.71
N PRO A 132 -15.94 -26.22 -22.76
CA PRO A 132 -14.85 -27.19 -22.94
C PRO A 132 -13.46 -26.54 -22.91
N LYS A 133 -13.33 -25.32 -23.46
CA LYS A 133 -12.09 -24.54 -23.48
C LYS A 133 -11.57 -24.16 -22.08
N ASN A 134 -12.47 -24.07 -21.09
CA ASN A 134 -12.19 -23.63 -19.73
C ASN A 134 -12.08 -24.80 -18.73
N LYS A 135 -12.33 -26.04 -19.16
CA LYS A 135 -12.18 -27.24 -18.32
C LYS A 135 -10.80 -27.40 -17.67
N PRO A 136 -9.67 -27.14 -18.38
CA PRO A 136 -8.35 -27.19 -17.75
C PRO A 136 -8.23 -26.20 -16.59
N LEU A 137 -8.68 -24.95 -16.78
CA LEU A 137 -8.68 -23.92 -15.73
C LEU A 137 -9.53 -24.32 -14.51
N LEU A 138 -10.71 -24.88 -14.75
CA LEU A 138 -11.57 -25.38 -13.69
C LEU A 138 -10.92 -26.52 -12.90
N ASN A 139 -10.23 -27.44 -13.58
CA ASN A 139 -9.51 -28.53 -12.93
C ASN A 139 -8.34 -28.00 -12.09
N THR A 140 -7.52 -27.08 -12.62
CA THR A 140 -6.42 -26.47 -11.88
C THR A 140 -6.94 -25.67 -10.67
N TYR A 141 -8.02 -24.91 -10.84
CA TYR A 141 -8.67 -24.19 -9.74
C TYR A 141 -9.18 -25.13 -8.66
N ARG A 142 -9.81 -26.25 -9.03
CA ARG A 142 -10.28 -27.27 -8.08
C ARG A 142 -9.12 -27.95 -7.35
N GLU A 143 -8.01 -28.22 -8.03
CA GLU A 143 -6.81 -28.76 -7.39
C GLU A 143 -6.20 -27.76 -6.42
N MET A 144 -6.07 -26.48 -6.81
CA MET A 144 -5.63 -25.41 -5.92
C MET A 144 -6.56 -25.25 -4.70
N ALA A 145 -7.88 -25.31 -4.89
CA ALA A 145 -8.85 -25.21 -3.80
C ALA A 145 -8.76 -26.36 -2.78
N LYS A 146 -8.25 -27.55 -3.17
CA LYS A 146 -7.96 -28.65 -2.24
C LYS A 146 -6.79 -28.30 -1.31
N PHE A 147 -5.84 -27.49 -1.77
CA PHE A 147 -4.81 -26.87 -0.94
C PHE A 147 -5.40 -25.66 -0.20
N LYS A 148 -6.32 -25.92 0.73
CA LYS A 148 -7.05 -24.92 1.54
C LYS A 148 -6.17 -23.93 2.34
N ASN A 149 -4.84 -24.12 2.33
CA ASN A 149 -3.85 -23.31 3.03
C ASN A 149 -3.06 -22.35 2.11
N ILE A 150 -3.51 -22.08 0.87
CA ILE A 150 -2.83 -21.09 0.00
C ILE A 150 -2.88 -19.67 0.60
N TRP A 151 -3.88 -19.34 1.44
CA TRP A 151 -3.91 -18.05 2.13
C TRP A 151 -2.75 -17.86 3.13
N ASN A 152 -2.22 -18.95 3.70
CA ASN A 152 -0.97 -18.92 4.48
C ASN A 152 0.30 -18.77 3.62
N TYR A 153 0.16 -18.74 2.30
CA TYR A 153 1.24 -18.44 1.35
C TYR A 153 0.99 -17.13 0.60
N ILE A 154 -0.09 -16.40 0.90
CA ILE A 154 -0.41 -15.07 0.34
C ILE A 154 -0.40 -13.96 1.43
N SER A 155 -0.52 -14.28 2.72
CA SER A 155 -0.42 -13.33 3.85
C SER A 155 0.95 -13.25 4.50
#